data_AF-A0A7X9GXT8-F1
#
_entry.id   AF-A0A7X9GXT8-F1
#
_cell.length_a   1.000
_cell.length_b   1.000
_cell.length_c   1.000
_cell.angle_alpha   90.00
_cell.angle_beta   90.00
_cell.angle_gamma   90.00
#
_symmetry.space_group_name_H-M   'P 1'
#
loop_
_entity.id
_entity.type
_entity.pdbx_description
1 polymer ?
#
loop_
_entity_poly.entity_id
_entity_poly.type
_entity_poly.pdbx_seq_one_letter_code
_entity_poly.pdbx_strand_id
1 'polypeptide(L)'
;MKAKKNLVILLVLFIISCKENNMEYGNIQDSFPAGKVLKERTSNKEWIPYEESNFFTAIPQTRSSDILYLGDVVGYTYNFNEENDPFVNVGIPAIDMKKFKEENPGYYTERSIPSQFSNYFSFTSFGEYEQHYKDTKIVNTGFSLNLGLFSVGAKRKHTTVFSEQIINESNRIFGQYYVQVTDSLYKLVITEDIINTMNQYLTPQLQRQLYMNTPEQSFKGIGSFVVAGFHAGGISEAIYTGDYKSNYSLDEIKKEMNSSIEASYGRDIKTQNEDDSFKVSGEFGYGTDYSNKEIAKKSITEIKMSVRTLGGDPTTSAFSSVKEIEDININLNGWLTSLSDRKLHTIVKFTEDGLLPITEFILEKNIREAFLNLMNSGSSDEPKRIQEPLFVIQIIPIHGTLFQECRLQSSLITRSGHQFIISQKIYANFEQAQFYSQGEMIRLSNILPIKIKVYDPHHTPSLQYRLLNFDLTDYNRCYQDNESGISYLYSEKTKIAFTIYNERVIEDYGLESHFNSLTVNQQPPARFHRDYTFYAF
;
A
#
# COMPACT_ATOMS: atom_id res chain seq x y z
N MET A 1 -66.01 -5.79 -63.35
CA MET A 1 -66.12 -4.71 -64.35
C MET A 1 -65.93 -3.38 -63.63
N LYS A 2 -64.81 -2.67 -63.88
CA LYS A 2 -64.47 -1.24 -63.60
C LYS A 2 -64.74 -0.69 -62.18
N ALA A 3 -63.84 0.03 -61.49
CA ALA A 3 -62.60 0.69 -61.89
C ALA A 3 -61.69 0.98 -60.67
N LYS A 4 -60.40 1.10 -61.01
CA LYS A 4 -59.20 1.45 -60.24
C LYS A 4 -59.37 2.55 -59.19
N LYS A 5 -58.60 2.43 -58.10
CA LYS A 5 -57.70 3.51 -57.63
C LYS A 5 -56.49 2.89 -56.90
N ASN A 6 -55.31 3.15 -57.47
CA ASN A 6 -54.02 3.00 -56.82
C ASN A 6 -53.95 3.98 -55.65
N LEU A 7 -53.34 3.58 -54.51
CA LEU A 7 -52.53 4.51 -53.75
C LEU A 7 -51.37 3.79 -53.08
N VAL A 8 -50.20 4.30 -53.42
CA VAL A 8 -48.85 3.94 -52.97
C VAL A 8 -48.73 4.14 -51.45
N ILE A 9 -48.14 3.16 -50.78
CA ILE A 9 -47.69 3.30 -49.38
C ILE A 9 -46.45 4.19 -49.40
N LEU A 10 -46.62 5.46 -49.02
CA LEU A 10 -45.52 6.39 -48.74
C LEU A 10 -45.30 6.40 -47.23
N LEU A 11 -44.25 5.73 -46.78
CA LEU A 11 -43.84 5.69 -45.38
C LEU A 11 -43.11 7.00 -45.06
N VAL A 12 -43.87 8.02 -44.65
CA VAL A 12 -43.31 9.28 -44.13
C VAL A 12 -42.88 9.05 -42.69
N LEU A 13 -41.57 8.93 -42.48
CA LEU A 13 -40.93 9.11 -41.18
C LEU A 13 -41.22 10.53 -40.70
N PHE A 14 -42.17 10.68 -39.78
CA PHE A 14 -42.29 11.90 -38.99
C PHE A 14 -41.07 11.99 -38.06
N ILE A 15 -40.07 12.74 -38.50
CA ILE A 15 -39.07 13.33 -37.62
C ILE A 15 -39.83 14.37 -36.79
N ILE A 16 -40.37 13.95 -35.65
CA ILE A 16 -40.74 14.91 -34.60
C ILE A 16 -39.42 15.34 -33.99
N SER A 17 -38.94 16.49 -34.46
CA SER A 17 -38.02 17.33 -33.73
C SER A 17 -38.68 17.65 -32.38
N CYS A 18 -38.34 16.88 -31.34
CA CYS A 18 -38.34 17.44 -30.01
C CYS A 18 -37.25 18.50 -30.03
N LYS A 19 -37.65 19.76 -30.20
CA LYS A 19 -36.88 20.88 -29.67
C LYS A 19 -36.44 20.48 -28.27
N GLU A 20 -35.15 20.60 -28.00
CA GLU A 20 -34.66 20.73 -26.64
C GLU A 20 -35.45 21.88 -26.02
N ASN A 21 -36.54 21.53 -25.34
CA ASN A 21 -37.00 22.35 -24.25
C ASN A 21 -35.90 22.21 -23.22
N ASN A 22 -34.92 23.11 -23.31
CA ASN A 22 -34.23 23.62 -22.14
C ASN A 22 -35.33 24.12 -21.19
N MET A 23 -35.93 23.19 -20.45
CA MET A 23 -36.46 23.53 -19.16
C MET A 23 -35.22 23.97 -18.40
N GLU A 24 -35.05 25.28 -18.32
CA GLU A 24 -34.27 25.89 -17.25
C GLU A 24 -34.80 25.25 -15.97
N TYR A 25 -34.10 24.22 -15.49
CA TYR A 25 -34.23 23.77 -14.12
C TYR A 25 -33.88 25.01 -13.32
N GLY A 26 -34.92 25.67 -12.78
CA GLY A 26 -34.75 26.83 -11.94
C GLY A 26 -33.65 26.51 -10.96
N ASN A 27 -32.63 27.38 -10.93
CA ASN A 27 -31.50 27.23 -10.03
C ASN A 27 -32.05 26.92 -8.63
N ILE A 28 -31.87 25.69 -8.16
CA ILE A 28 -32.04 25.36 -6.74
C ILE A 28 -30.81 25.96 -6.06
N GLN A 29 -30.81 27.30 -5.98
CA GLN A 29 -29.72 28.13 -5.46
C GLN A 29 -29.93 28.49 -3.99
N ASP A 30 -30.79 27.74 -3.30
CA ASP A 30 -30.90 27.73 -1.83
C ASP A 30 -30.45 26.37 -1.28
N SER A 31 -29.39 25.80 -1.85
CA SER A 31 -28.58 24.82 -1.13
C SER A 31 -28.05 25.51 0.13
N PHE A 32 -28.09 24.81 1.27
CA PHE A 32 -27.37 25.28 2.46
C PHE A 32 -25.96 25.73 2.02
N PRO A 33 -25.45 26.91 2.47
CA PRO A 33 -24.06 27.23 2.20
C PRO A 33 -23.23 26.06 2.71
N ALA A 34 -22.48 25.44 1.80
CA ALA A 34 -21.67 24.26 2.07
C ALA A 34 -20.90 24.46 3.39
N GLY A 35 -21.01 23.50 4.31
CA GLY A 35 -20.32 23.58 5.59
C GLY A 35 -21.04 24.37 6.69
N LYS A 36 -22.32 24.75 6.52
CA LYS A 36 -23.13 25.32 7.61
C LYS A 36 -23.13 24.37 8.81
N VAL A 37 -22.67 24.87 9.95
CA VAL A 37 -22.79 24.17 11.23
C VAL A 37 -24.24 24.22 11.70
N LEU A 38 -24.84 23.05 11.89
CA LEU A 38 -26.18 22.90 12.45
C LEU A 38 -26.15 22.84 13.98
N LYS A 39 -25.10 22.22 14.53
CA LYS A 39 -24.85 22.12 15.97
C LYS A 39 -23.35 22.03 16.22
N GLU A 40 -22.86 22.84 17.16
CA GLU A 40 -21.48 22.73 17.65
C GLU A 40 -21.30 21.52 18.56
N ARG A 41 -20.05 21.06 18.71
CA ARG A 41 -19.67 20.03 19.67
C ARG A 41 -20.14 20.44 21.07
N THR A 42 -20.82 19.54 21.78
CA THR A 42 -21.32 19.78 23.15
C THR A 42 -20.55 19.02 24.21
N SER A 43 -19.52 18.27 23.82
CA SER A 43 -18.59 17.66 24.77
C SER A 43 -17.83 18.75 25.55
N ASN A 44 -17.56 18.46 26.82
CA ASN A 44 -16.82 19.36 27.72
C ASN A 44 -15.32 19.42 27.43
N LYS A 45 -14.80 18.51 26.60
CA LYS A 45 -13.41 18.52 26.13
C LYS A 45 -13.35 19.09 24.71
N GLU A 46 -12.54 20.15 24.55
CA GLU A 46 -12.20 20.71 23.25
C GLU A 46 -11.49 19.65 22.39
N TRP A 47 -11.82 19.59 21.11
CA TRP A 47 -11.12 18.69 20.20
C TRP A 47 -9.79 19.33 19.79
N ILE A 48 -8.71 18.58 20.00
CA ILE A 48 -7.36 18.97 19.60
C ILE A 48 -6.91 17.94 18.55
N PRO A 49 -6.31 18.33 17.42
CA PRO A 49 -5.69 17.35 16.53
C PRO A 49 -4.50 16.68 17.23
N TYR A 50 -4.41 15.36 17.14
CA TYR A 50 -3.22 14.60 17.54
C TYR A 50 -2.91 13.56 16.48
N GLU A 51 -1.64 13.56 16.06
CA GLU A 51 -1.05 12.65 15.10
C GLU A 51 0.25 12.12 15.71
N GLU A 52 0.53 10.84 15.49
CA GLU A 52 1.78 10.24 15.94
C GLU A 52 2.90 10.67 14.99
N SER A 53 3.68 11.66 15.43
CA SER A 53 4.78 12.23 14.64
C SER A 53 6.02 11.33 14.52
N ASN A 54 6.14 10.30 15.37
CA ASN A 54 7.23 9.33 15.33
C ASN A 54 6.95 8.26 14.27
N PHE A 55 7.04 8.63 13.00
CA PHE A 55 7.31 7.64 11.97
C PHE A 55 8.74 7.18 12.21
N PHE A 56 8.91 6.02 12.82
CA PHE A 56 10.23 5.42 12.95
C PHE A 56 10.69 5.00 11.55
N THR A 57 11.27 5.95 10.82
CA THR A 57 12.10 5.70 9.65
C THR A 57 13.23 4.78 10.07
N ALA A 58 13.36 3.64 9.37
CA ALA A 58 14.48 2.71 9.30
C ALA A 58 15.35 2.55 10.57
N ILE A 59 15.51 1.31 11.03
CA ILE A 59 16.49 0.90 12.06
C ILE A 59 17.74 1.80 12.01
N PRO A 60 18.03 2.60 13.05
CA PRO A 60 19.10 3.60 12.98
C PRO A 60 20.41 2.95 12.58
N GLN A 61 20.99 3.40 11.46
CA GLN A 61 22.31 2.99 10.96
C GLN A 61 23.46 3.55 11.83
N THR A 62 23.34 3.53 13.15
CA THR A 62 24.45 3.91 14.03
C THR A 62 25.37 2.72 14.22
N ARG A 63 26.54 2.80 13.57
CA ARG A 63 27.68 1.85 13.60
C ARG A 63 28.26 1.52 14.98
N SER A 64 27.58 1.78 16.09
CA SER A 64 28.07 1.45 17.42
C SER A 64 27.00 0.82 18.29
N SER A 65 27.17 -0.49 18.50
CA SER A 65 26.77 -1.35 19.63
C SER A 65 25.58 -2.29 19.55
N ASP A 66 24.59 -2.12 18.65
CA ASP A 66 23.56 -3.17 18.43
C ASP A 66 23.23 -3.28 16.93
N ILE A 67 24.02 -4.05 16.17
CA ILE A 67 23.66 -4.38 14.79
C ILE A 67 22.44 -5.28 14.89
N LEU A 68 21.29 -4.82 14.38
CA LEU A 68 20.09 -5.65 14.26
C LEU A 68 20.50 -6.95 13.57
N TYR A 69 20.27 -8.06 14.25
CA TYR A 69 20.49 -9.36 13.67
C TYR A 69 19.49 -9.57 12.51
N LEU A 70 19.98 -9.87 11.31
CA LEU A 70 19.14 -9.92 10.11
C LEU A 70 17.92 -10.84 10.27
N GLY A 71 18.05 -11.95 10.98
CA GLY A 71 16.94 -12.87 11.21
C GLY A 71 15.75 -12.26 11.97
N ASP A 72 15.97 -11.15 12.69
CA ASP A 72 14.93 -10.40 13.39
C ASP A 72 14.09 -9.53 12.44
N VAL A 73 14.53 -9.30 11.20
CA VAL A 73 13.77 -8.53 10.19
C VAL A 73 12.48 -9.24 9.76
N VAL A 74 12.41 -10.58 9.88
CA VAL A 74 11.13 -11.28 9.70
C VAL A 74 10.12 -10.72 10.70
N GLY A 75 8.91 -10.41 10.25
CA GLY A 75 7.88 -9.74 11.05
C GLY A 75 8.00 -8.21 11.09
N TYR A 76 8.94 -7.59 10.38
CA TYR A 76 8.98 -6.13 10.22
C TYR A 76 8.17 -5.67 9.01
N THR A 77 7.72 -4.42 9.02
CA THR A 77 7.09 -3.80 7.87
C THR A 77 8.13 -3.53 6.77
N TYR A 78 7.67 -3.43 5.53
CA TYR A 78 8.51 -3.23 4.35
C TYR A 78 7.85 -2.28 3.35
N ASN A 79 8.61 -1.27 2.91
CA ASN A 79 8.15 -0.26 1.97
C ASN A 79 8.90 -0.34 0.63
N PHE A 80 8.23 -0.70 -0.46
CA PHE A 80 8.84 -0.70 -1.79
C PHE A 80 9.11 0.70 -2.37
N ASN A 81 8.60 1.75 -1.74
CA ASN A 81 8.70 3.11 -2.28
C ASN A 81 10.01 3.81 -1.92
N GLU A 82 10.76 3.28 -0.96
CA GLU A 82 12.04 3.83 -0.51
C GLU A 82 13.21 3.08 -1.17
N GLU A 83 14.41 3.63 -1.00
CA GLU A 83 15.60 3.40 -1.82
C GLU A 83 15.89 1.92 -2.15
N ASN A 84 16.61 1.68 -3.24
CA ASN A 84 16.76 0.33 -3.80
C ASN A 84 17.60 -0.64 -2.96
N ASP A 85 18.03 -0.28 -1.76
CA ASP A 85 18.56 -1.24 -0.79
C ASP A 85 17.40 -1.89 -0.03
N PRO A 86 17.13 -3.20 -0.23
CA PRO A 86 16.02 -3.85 0.45
C PRO A 86 16.12 -3.76 1.98
N PHE A 87 17.32 -3.67 2.56
CA PHE A 87 17.42 -3.54 4.02
C PHE A 87 17.00 -2.15 4.52
N VAL A 88 17.27 -1.09 3.75
CA VAL A 88 16.85 0.29 4.10
C VAL A 88 15.33 0.44 4.09
N ASN A 89 14.66 -0.38 3.29
CA ASN A 89 13.20 -0.40 3.17
C ASN A 89 12.47 -1.13 4.30
N VAL A 90 13.22 -1.72 5.23
CA VAL A 90 12.67 -2.32 6.44
C VAL A 90 12.26 -1.22 7.41
N GLY A 91 10.98 -1.21 7.75
CA GLY A 91 10.38 -0.23 8.66
C GLY A 91 10.42 -0.70 10.10
N ILE A 92 9.24 -0.76 10.71
CA ILE A 92 9.05 -1.03 12.14
C ILE A 92 8.71 -2.50 12.37
N PRO A 93 8.92 -3.06 13.58
CA PRO A 93 8.41 -4.39 13.90
C PRO A 93 6.88 -4.40 13.83
N ALA A 94 6.31 -5.19 12.92
CA ALA A 94 4.87 -5.39 12.79
C ALA A 94 4.37 -6.45 13.78
N ILE A 95 5.15 -7.52 13.93
CA ILE A 95 4.83 -8.69 14.74
C ILE A 95 5.85 -8.83 15.88
N ASP A 96 5.38 -9.13 17.09
CA ASP A 96 6.22 -9.59 18.19
C ASP A 96 6.70 -11.01 17.89
N MET A 97 7.74 -11.09 17.07
CA MET A 97 8.32 -12.34 16.63
C MET A 97 8.97 -13.13 17.75
N LYS A 98 9.34 -12.49 18.87
CA LYS A 98 9.87 -13.19 20.02
C LYS A 98 8.77 -14.02 20.67
N LYS A 99 7.66 -13.37 21.05
CA LYS A 99 6.49 -14.05 21.64
C LYS A 99 5.92 -15.09 20.66
N PHE A 100 5.79 -14.74 19.38
CA PHE A 100 5.28 -15.66 18.35
C PHE A 100 6.12 -16.94 18.20
N LYS A 101 7.46 -16.82 18.13
CA LYS A 101 8.37 -17.98 18.00
C LYS A 101 8.35 -18.87 19.25
N GLU A 102 8.22 -18.28 20.43
CA GLU A 102 8.14 -19.01 21.71
C GLU A 102 6.86 -19.84 21.80
N GLU A 103 5.72 -19.28 21.39
CA GLU A 103 4.40 -19.93 21.49
C GLU A 103 4.06 -20.83 20.29
N ASN A 104 4.70 -20.60 19.13
CA ASN A 104 4.46 -21.33 17.88
C ASN A 104 5.76 -21.92 17.31
N PRO A 105 6.44 -22.83 18.04
CA PRO A 105 7.70 -23.40 17.58
C PRO A 105 7.51 -24.19 16.28
N GLY A 106 8.46 -24.03 15.35
CA GLY A 106 8.47 -24.74 14.05
C GLY A 106 7.89 -23.95 12.88
N TYR A 107 7.24 -22.80 13.12
CA TYR A 107 6.75 -21.93 12.04
C TYR A 107 7.78 -20.93 11.53
N TYR A 108 8.93 -20.82 12.20
CA TYR A 108 10.08 -20.04 11.74
C TYR A 108 11.25 -20.97 11.44
N THR A 109 11.95 -20.69 10.35
CA THR A 109 13.14 -21.43 9.93
C THR A 109 14.26 -20.46 9.60
N GLU A 110 15.43 -20.75 10.14
CA GLU A 110 16.71 -20.17 9.75
C GLU A 110 17.64 -21.31 9.31
N ARG A 111 18.23 -21.20 8.11
CA ARG A 111 19.18 -22.21 7.58
C ARG A 111 20.22 -21.55 6.69
N SER A 112 21.44 -22.08 6.71
CA SER A 112 22.44 -21.78 5.68
C SER A 112 22.16 -22.60 4.41
N ILE A 113 21.97 -21.89 3.31
CA ILE A 113 21.75 -22.33 1.93
C ILE A 113 22.67 -21.50 1.00
N PRO A 114 23.98 -21.83 0.93
CA PRO A 114 24.92 -21.20 0.01
C PRO A 114 24.46 -21.36 -1.43
N SER A 115 24.33 -20.25 -2.15
CA SER A 115 24.06 -20.30 -3.58
C SER A 115 24.53 -19.03 -4.28
N GLN A 116 24.73 -19.12 -5.58
CA GLN A 116 24.91 -17.94 -6.42
C GLN A 116 23.90 -18.00 -7.57
N PHE A 117 23.36 -16.83 -7.91
CA PHE A 117 22.43 -16.65 -9.01
C PHE A 117 22.77 -15.35 -9.73
N SER A 118 22.60 -15.33 -11.04
CA SER A 118 22.78 -14.11 -11.82
C SER A 118 21.74 -14.07 -12.93
N ASN A 119 21.17 -12.91 -13.20
CA ASN A 119 20.25 -12.73 -14.30
C ASN A 119 20.35 -11.32 -14.87
N TYR A 120 19.94 -11.18 -16.12
CA TYR A 120 19.82 -9.90 -16.79
C TYR A 120 18.50 -9.81 -17.53
N PHE A 121 18.03 -8.59 -17.75
CA PHE A 121 16.90 -8.32 -18.62
C PHE A 121 17.00 -6.90 -19.18
N SER A 122 16.32 -6.66 -20.29
CA SER A 122 16.22 -5.36 -20.93
C SER A 122 14.77 -4.98 -21.17
N PHE A 123 14.50 -3.68 -21.11
CA PHE A 123 13.16 -3.13 -21.17
C PHE A 123 13.16 -1.73 -21.77
N THR A 124 12.06 -1.37 -22.42
CA THR A 124 11.87 -0.02 -23.00
C THR A 124 10.82 0.79 -22.25
N SER A 125 10.13 0.18 -21.28
CA SER A 125 9.22 0.87 -20.38
C SER A 125 9.25 0.27 -18.98
N PHE A 126 8.98 1.09 -17.96
CA PHE A 126 8.87 0.61 -16.57
C PHE A 126 7.68 -0.32 -16.33
N GLY A 127 6.69 -0.35 -17.25
CA GLY A 127 5.63 -1.37 -17.21
C GLY A 127 6.15 -2.78 -17.55
N GLU A 128 7.11 -2.90 -18.48
CA GLU A 128 7.78 -4.17 -18.76
C GLU A 128 8.65 -4.62 -17.58
N TYR A 129 9.29 -3.68 -16.88
CA TYR A 129 10.03 -3.94 -15.65
C TYR A 129 9.12 -4.57 -14.59
N GLU A 130 7.94 -3.97 -14.37
CA GLU A 130 6.96 -4.49 -13.43
C GLU A 130 6.52 -5.91 -13.81
N GLN A 131 6.22 -6.17 -15.08
CA GLN A 131 5.82 -7.50 -15.55
C GLN A 131 6.87 -8.57 -15.25
N HIS A 132 8.16 -8.27 -15.48
CA HIS A 132 9.25 -9.18 -15.14
C HIS A 132 9.27 -9.57 -13.66
N TYR A 133 8.98 -8.62 -12.76
CA TYR A 133 8.88 -8.89 -11.33
C TYR A 133 7.60 -9.63 -10.94
N LYS A 134 6.46 -9.40 -11.61
CA LYS A 134 5.23 -10.18 -11.36
C LYS A 134 5.46 -11.68 -11.57
N ASP A 135 6.23 -12.03 -12.59
CA ASP A 135 6.52 -13.42 -12.96
C ASP A 135 7.40 -14.14 -11.91
N THR A 136 8.04 -13.41 -10.98
CA THR A 136 8.88 -13.98 -9.92
C THR A 136 8.12 -14.45 -8.67
N LYS A 137 6.80 -14.23 -8.58
CA LYS A 137 5.92 -14.67 -7.47
C LYS A 137 6.39 -14.31 -6.04
N ILE A 138 7.06 -13.16 -5.90
CA ILE A 138 7.60 -12.71 -4.60
C ILE A 138 6.49 -12.37 -3.58
N VAL A 139 5.31 -11.98 -4.05
CA VAL A 139 4.16 -11.60 -3.23
C VAL A 139 3.14 -12.73 -3.21
N ASN A 140 2.67 -13.12 -2.02
CA ASN A 140 1.56 -14.07 -1.87
C ASN A 140 0.28 -13.42 -2.38
N THR A 141 -0.17 -13.79 -3.58
CA THR A 141 -1.39 -13.23 -4.17
C THR A 141 -2.53 -14.26 -4.12
N GLY A 142 -3.13 -14.42 -2.95
CA GLY A 142 -4.57 -14.70 -2.84
C GLY A 142 -5.43 -13.49 -3.26
N PHE A 143 -4.79 -12.35 -3.57
CA PHE A 143 -5.41 -11.06 -3.90
C PHE A 143 -4.83 -10.46 -5.19
N SER A 144 -5.65 -9.80 -6.01
CA SER A 144 -5.21 -9.07 -7.21
C SER A 144 -4.58 -7.74 -6.81
N LEU A 145 -3.28 -7.75 -6.48
CA LEU A 145 -2.53 -6.53 -6.18
C LEU A 145 -2.06 -5.86 -7.48
N ASN A 146 -2.40 -4.58 -7.69
CA ASN A 146 -1.79 -3.81 -8.77
C ASN A 146 -0.37 -3.42 -8.35
N LEU A 147 0.65 -4.01 -8.98
CA LEU A 147 2.07 -3.81 -8.64
C LEU A 147 2.65 -2.52 -9.23
N GLY A 148 1.82 -1.52 -9.57
CA GLY A 148 2.25 -0.22 -10.10
C GLY A 148 3.28 0.51 -9.21
N LEU A 149 3.34 0.20 -7.91
CA LEU A 149 4.39 0.71 -7.02
C LEU A 149 5.79 0.23 -7.43
N PHE A 150 5.93 -0.97 -7.99
CA PHE A 150 7.21 -1.51 -8.45
C PHE A 150 7.75 -0.73 -9.65
N SER A 151 6.88 -0.34 -10.59
CA SER A 151 7.29 0.51 -11.73
C SER A 151 7.69 1.92 -11.28
N VAL A 152 6.98 2.49 -10.30
CA VAL A 152 7.35 3.79 -9.68
C VAL A 152 8.72 3.71 -8.98
N GLY A 153 8.94 2.69 -8.15
CA GLY A 153 10.21 2.47 -7.46
C GLY A 153 11.37 2.27 -8.44
N ALA A 154 11.16 1.45 -9.48
CA ALA A 154 12.12 1.24 -10.55
C ALA A 154 12.45 2.54 -11.32
N LYS A 155 11.44 3.36 -11.62
CA LYS A 155 11.66 4.67 -12.25
C LYS A 155 12.52 5.57 -11.35
N ARG A 156 12.18 5.68 -10.07
CA ARG A 156 12.95 6.45 -9.08
C ARG A 156 14.40 5.97 -9.00
N LYS A 157 14.65 4.65 -8.97
CA LYS A 157 16.00 4.05 -9.04
C LYS A 157 16.79 4.58 -10.23
N HIS A 158 16.22 4.46 -11.42
CA HIS A 158 16.91 4.83 -12.64
C HIS A 158 17.14 6.35 -12.69
N THR A 159 16.25 7.17 -12.12
CA THR A 159 16.46 8.61 -11.98
C THR A 159 17.57 8.98 -10.98
N THR A 160 17.87 8.14 -9.99
CA THR A 160 19.04 8.37 -9.11
C THR A 160 20.38 8.09 -9.80
N VAL A 161 20.37 7.30 -10.88
CA VAL A 161 21.56 6.92 -11.65
C VAL A 161 21.73 7.77 -12.90
N PHE A 162 20.65 7.97 -13.64
CA PHE A 162 20.58 8.75 -14.87
C PHE A 162 19.67 9.97 -14.67
N SER A 163 19.93 11.06 -15.38
CA SER A 163 19.09 12.25 -15.27
C SER A 163 17.64 11.97 -15.69
N GLU A 164 16.68 12.69 -15.10
CA GLU A 164 15.26 12.56 -15.46
C GLU A 164 15.00 12.82 -16.96
N GLN A 165 15.83 13.65 -17.59
CA GLN A 165 15.81 13.86 -19.04
C GLN A 165 16.05 12.54 -19.80
N ILE A 166 17.09 11.78 -19.44
CA ILE A 166 17.40 10.48 -20.05
C ILE A 166 16.24 9.51 -19.82
N ILE A 167 15.69 9.47 -18.60
CA ILE A 167 14.61 8.54 -18.25
C ILE A 167 13.34 8.75 -19.06
N ASN A 168 13.07 9.98 -19.50
CA ASN A 168 11.85 10.32 -20.24
C ASN A 168 12.05 10.37 -21.77
N GLU A 169 13.24 10.05 -22.28
CA GLU A 169 13.49 9.97 -23.72
C GLU A 169 12.82 8.74 -24.35
N SER A 170 12.14 8.95 -25.49
CA SER A 170 11.34 7.91 -26.15
C SER A 170 12.15 6.86 -26.90
N ASN A 171 13.42 7.16 -27.23
CA ASN A 171 14.35 6.26 -27.91
C ASN A 171 15.36 5.62 -26.95
N ARG A 172 14.95 5.38 -25.71
CA ARG A 172 15.76 4.65 -24.70
C ARG A 172 15.44 3.18 -24.63
N ILE A 173 16.50 2.41 -24.45
CA ILE A 173 16.43 1.08 -23.87
C ILE A 173 17.21 1.05 -22.57
N PHE A 174 16.67 0.36 -21.57
CA PHE A 174 17.31 0.12 -20.29
C PHE A 174 17.65 -1.35 -20.15
N GLY A 175 18.62 -1.64 -19.28
CA GLY A 175 19.01 -2.99 -18.92
C GLY A 175 19.39 -3.08 -17.46
N GLN A 176 19.20 -4.24 -16.87
CA GLN A 176 19.68 -4.53 -15.53
C GLN A 176 20.36 -5.89 -15.54
N TYR A 177 21.54 -5.97 -14.92
CA TYR A 177 22.21 -7.22 -14.59
C TYR A 177 22.46 -7.26 -13.09
N TYR A 178 22.24 -8.40 -12.48
CA TYR A 178 22.52 -8.57 -11.06
C TYR A 178 23.10 -9.95 -10.77
N VAL A 179 23.94 -9.99 -9.74
CA VAL A 179 24.52 -11.20 -9.16
C VAL A 179 24.17 -11.24 -7.69
N GLN A 180 23.54 -12.34 -7.29
CA GLN A 180 23.14 -12.64 -5.92
C GLN A 180 24.05 -13.74 -5.41
N VAL A 181 24.66 -13.51 -4.26
CA VAL A 181 25.45 -14.51 -3.53
C VAL A 181 24.78 -14.65 -2.17
N THR A 182 24.09 -15.78 -1.96
CA THR A 182 23.30 -16.02 -0.76
C THR A 182 23.99 -17.02 0.13
N ASP A 183 23.83 -16.84 1.44
CA ASP A 183 24.21 -17.83 2.44
C ASP A 183 23.03 -18.25 3.29
N SER A 184 22.22 -17.33 3.79
CA SER A 184 21.21 -17.66 4.80
C SER A 184 19.80 -17.50 4.26
N LEU A 185 18.88 -18.34 4.74
CA LEU A 185 17.44 -18.25 4.53
C LEU A 185 16.77 -18.01 5.87
N TYR A 186 15.98 -16.95 5.95
CA TYR A 186 15.07 -16.67 7.06
C TYR A 186 13.64 -16.72 6.53
N LYS A 187 12.79 -17.60 7.06
CA LYS A 187 11.45 -17.77 6.50
C LYS A 187 10.43 -18.25 7.54
N LEU A 188 9.25 -17.66 7.48
CA LEU A 188 8.03 -18.15 8.08
C LEU A 188 7.33 -19.17 7.18
N VAL A 189 6.75 -20.19 7.80
CA VAL A 189 5.79 -21.09 7.14
C VAL A 189 4.43 -20.38 7.11
N ILE A 190 4.04 -19.90 5.93
CA ILE A 190 2.81 -19.13 5.75
C ILE A 190 1.65 -20.03 5.35
N THR A 191 0.58 -19.97 6.13
CA THR A 191 -0.75 -20.53 5.86
C THR A 191 -1.81 -19.55 6.35
N GLU A 192 -3.06 -19.65 5.90
CA GLU A 192 -4.15 -18.77 6.37
C GLU A 192 -4.30 -18.82 7.90
N ASP A 193 -4.22 -20.01 8.51
CA ASP A 193 -4.30 -20.18 9.95
C ASP A 193 -3.15 -19.48 10.69
N ILE A 194 -1.96 -19.46 10.09
CA ILE A 194 -0.79 -18.79 10.69
C ILE A 194 -0.87 -17.27 10.56
N ILE A 195 -1.37 -16.74 9.43
CA ILE A 195 -1.64 -15.31 9.31
C ILE A 195 -2.65 -14.88 10.38
N ASN A 196 -3.74 -15.64 10.55
CA ASN A 196 -4.74 -15.39 11.59
C ASN A 196 -4.15 -15.46 13.02
N THR A 197 -3.20 -16.37 13.24
CA THR A 197 -2.50 -16.49 14.51
C THR A 197 -1.58 -15.28 14.74
N MET A 198 -0.79 -14.88 13.73
CA MET A 198 0.12 -13.73 13.80
C MET A 198 -0.60 -12.40 14.10
N ASN A 199 -1.88 -12.27 13.73
CA ASN A 199 -2.72 -11.11 14.07
C ASN A 199 -2.92 -10.91 15.58
N GLN A 200 -2.62 -11.90 16.41
CA GLN A 200 -2.65 -11.78 17.88
C GLN A 200 -1.34 -11.22 18.45
N TYR A 201 -0.30 -11.08 17.62
CA TYR A 201 1.04 -10.67 18.02
C TYR A 201 1.42 -9.33 17.40
N LEU A 202 0.46 -8.51 16.97
CA LEU A 202 0.75 -7.18 16.43
C LEU A 202 1.44 -6.33 17.49
N THR A 203 2.51 -5.62 17.12
CA THR A 203 3.20 -4.76 18.07
C THR A 203 2.35 -3.53 18.42
N PRO A 204 2.50 -2.99 19.65
CA PRO A 204 1.88 -1.72 20.01
C PRO A 204 2.31 -0.57 19.08
N GLN A 205 3.50 -0.64 18.48
CA GLN A 205 4.00 0.37 17.57
C GLN A 205 3.22 0.38 16.25
N LEU A 206 2.98 -0.80 15.65
CA LEU A 206 2.16 -0.92 14.46
C LEU A 206 0.72 -0.44 14.75
N GLN A 207 0.14 -0.86 15.86
CA GLN A 207 -1.21 -0.45 16.24
C GLN A 207 -1.31 1.08 16.41
N ARG A 208 -0.35 1.72 17.09
CA ARG A 208 -0.31 3.19 17.17
C ARG A 208 -0.30 3.85 15.79
N GLN A 209 0.51 3.33 14.87
CA GLN A 209 0.59 3.87 13.52
C GLN A 209 -0.73 3.72 12.76
N LEU A 210 -1.46 2.62 12.93
CA LEU A 210 -2.75 2.40 12.26
C LEU A 210 -3.89 3.26 12.82
N TYR A 211 -3.90 3.49 14.15
CA TYR A 211 -5.03 4.13 14.83
C TYR A 211 -4.87 5.63 15.08
N MET A 212 -3.63 6.13 15.22
CA MET A 212 -3.37 7.53 15.57
C MET A 212 -3.08 8.43 14.37
N ASN A 213 -2.97 7.87 13.17
CA ASN A 213 -2.66 8.56 11.93
C ASN A 213 -3.73 8.29 10.85
N THR A 214 -3.77 9.11 9.79
CA THR A 214 -4.61 8.79 8.64
C THR A 214 -4.01 7.63 7.84
N PRO A 215 -4.81 6.85 7.08
CA PRO A 215 -4.28 5.77 6.25
C PRO A 215 -3.13 6.19 5.33
N GLU A 216 -3.19 7.39 4.74
CA GLU A 216 -2.10 7.91 3.89
C GLU A 216 -0.81 8.14 4.68
N GLN A 217 -0.91 8.71 5.89
CA GLN A 217 0.22 8.92 6.78
C GLN A 217 0.83 7.60 7.25
N SER A 218 -0.02 6.68 7.74
CA SER A 218 0.40 5.34 8.17
C SER A 218 1.07 4.60 7.03
N PHE A 219 0.46 4.57 5.84
CA PHE A 219 0.99 3.89 4.66
C PHE A 219 2.37 4.41 4.25
N LYS A 220 2.58 5.74 4.28
CA LYS A 220 3.92 6.32 4.02
C LYS A 220 4.94 5.92 5.07
N GLY A 221 4.55 5.87 6.34
CA GLY A 221 5.45 5.60 7.44
C GLY A 221 5.80 4.13 7.66
N ILE A 222 4.85 3.22 7.45
CA ILE A 222 5.04 1.78 7.71
C ILE A 222 5.26 0.96 6.44
N GLY A 223 4.81 1.45 5.28
CA GLY A 223 4.89 0.74 4.01
C GLY A 223 3.73 -0.20 3.76
N SER A 224 3.91 -1.07 2.76
CA SER A 224 2.83 -1.85 2.14
C SER A 224 2.84 -3.33 2.55
N PHE A 225 3.93 -3.82 3.12
CA PHE A 225 4.13 -5.25 3.37
C PHE A 225 4.69 -5.54 4.76
N VAL A 226 4.63 -6.80 5.15
CA VAL A 226 5.36 -7.40 6.28
C VAL A 226 6.29 -8.47 5.72
N VAL A 227 7.55 -8.47 6.18
CA VAL A 227 8.55 -9.46 5.76
C VAL A 227 8.24 -10.81 6.40
N ALA A 228 7.98 -11.81 5.56
CA ALA A 228 7.76 -13.20 5.99
C ALA A 228 8.93 -14.12 5.62
N GLY A 229 9.73 -13.78 4.61
CA GLY A 229 10.89 -14.58 4.28
C GLY A 229 11.80 -14.00 3.21
N PHE A 230 13.10 -14.21 3.38
CA PHE A 230 14.12 -13.72 2.48
C PHE A 230 15.41 -14.53 2.56
N HIS A 231 16.23 -14.40 1.52
CA HIS A 231 17.60 -14.85 1.50
C HIS A 231 18.53 -13.69 1.84
N ALA A 232 19.52 -13.96 2.68
CA ALA A 232 20.57 -13.03 3.08
C ALA A 232 21.92 -13.38 2.43
N GLY A 233 22.72 -12.35 2.19
CA GLY A 233 24.03 -12.45 1.55
C GLY A 233 24.47 -11.12 0.96
N GLY A 234 25.00 -11.13 -0.26
CA GLY A 234 25.36 -9.93 -1.01
C GLY A 234 24.71 -9.90 -2.39
N ILE A 235 24.42 -8.69 -2.87
CA ILE A 235 23.97 -8.46 -4.24
C ILE A 235 24.87 -7.42 -4.92
N SER A 236 25.26 -7.71 -6.15
CA SER A 236 25.84 -6.73 -7.05
C SER A 236 24.85 -6.46 -8.16
N GLU A 237 24.68 -5.20 -8.52
CA GLU A 237 23.78 -4.82 -9.59
C GLU A 237 24.37 -3.73 -10.48
N ALA A 238 24.16 -3.89 -11.77
CA ALA A 238 24.48 -2.95 -12.81
C ALA A 238 23.21 -2.52 -13.51
N ILE A 239 23.07 -1.21 -13.71
CA ILE A 239 22.02 -0.63 -14.53
C ILE A 239 22.64 -0.06 -15.79
N TYR A 240 21.99 -0.32 -16.92
CA TYR A 240 22.40 0.08 -18.26
C TYR A 240 21.34 0.99 -18.88
N THR A 241 21.77 1.90 -19.75
CA THR A 241 20.90 2.65 -20.65
C THR A 241 21.59 2.81 -22.00
N GLY A 242 20.80 2.88 -23.09
CA GLY A 242 21.36 3.18 -24.39
C GLY A 242 20.41 3.83 -25.39
N ASP A 243 21.01 4.48 -26.37
CA ASP A 243 20.39 5.15 -27.52
C ASP A 243 20.05 4.14 -28.60
N TYR A 244 18.78 3.79 -28.77
CA TYR A 244 18.41 2.91 -29.87
C TYR A 244 18.00 3.69 -31.13
N LYS A 245 18.33 3.11 -32.29
CA LYS A 245 17.95 3.62 -33.61
C LYS A 245 16.55 3.10 -33.98
N SER A 246 15.65 4.01 -34.32
CA SER A 246 14.22 3.71 -34.58
C SER A 246 13.94 2.83 -35.80
N ASN A 247 14.95 2.57 -36.64
CA ASN A 247 14.82 1.71 -37.82
C ASN A 247 15.02 0.21 -37.52
N TYR A 248 15.26 -0.16 -36.26
CA TYR A 248 15.33 -1.55 -35.80
C TYR A 248 14.08 -1.93 -35.01
N SER A 249 13.74 -3.22 -35.02
CA SER A 249 12.65 -3.72 -34.18
C SER A 249 13.03 -3.74 -32.70
N LEU A 250 12.04 -3.64 -31.80
CA LEU A 250 12.27 -3.68 -30.35
C LEU A 250 12.94 -4.99 -29.91
N ASP A 251 12.64 -6.12 -30.57
CA ASP A 251 13.26 -7.40 -30.28
C ASP A 251 14.76 -7.43 -30.64
N GLU A 252 15.13 -6.82 -31.78
CA GLU A 252 16.55 -6.66 -32.15
C GLU A 252 17.29 -5.77 -31.16
N ILE A 253 16.68 -4.66 -30.75
CA ILE A 253 17.26 -3.71 -29.78
C ILE A 253 17.46 -4.40 -28.42
N LYS A 254 16.45 -5.13 -27.92
CA LYS A 254 16.56 -5.90 -26.66
C LYS A 254 17.61 -7.00 -26.74
N LYS A 255 17.69 -7.72 -27.86
CA LYS A 255 18.72 -8.73 -28.09
C LYS A 255 20.13 -8.14 -28.08
N GLU A 256 20.31 -6.96 -28.67
CA GLU A 256 21.59 -6.26 -28.65
C GLU A 256 21.97 -5.74 -27.26
N MET A 257 21.03 -5.16 -26.52
CA MET A 257 21.26 -4.75 -25.13
C MET A 257 21.66 -5.96 -24.26
N ASN A 258 20.93 -7.06 -24.34
CA ASN A 258 21.25 -8.29 -23.60
C ASN A 258 22.64 -8.83 -23.97
N SER A 259 22.99 -8.85 -25.25
CA SER A 259 24.31 -9.30 -25.71
C SER A 259 25.43 -8.38 -25.19
N SER A 260 25.19 -7.07 -25.13
CA SER A 260 26.13 -6.08 -24.59
C SER A 260 26.31 -6.24 -23.08
N ILE A 261 25.23 -6.51 -22.35
CA ILE A 261 25.29 -6.83 -20.91
C ILE A 261 26.14 -8.08 -20.70
N GLU A 262 25.89 -9.17 -21.42
CA GLU A 262 26.68 -10.40 -21.34
C GLU A 262 28.16 -10.20 -21.66
N ALA A 263 28.49 -9.19 -22.46
CA ALA A 263 29.85 -8.85 -22.83
C ALA A 263 30.57 -7.94 -21.81
N SER A 264 29.89 -7.52 -20.74
CA SER A 264 30.36 -6.47 -19.82
C SER A 264 30.61 -6.93 -18.39
N TYR A 265 30.66 -8.24 -18.16
CA TYR A 265 30.99 -8.80 -16.85
C TYR A 265 31.72 -10.14 -17.00
N GLY A 266 32.41 -10.55 -15.94
CA GLY A 266 32.93 -11.91 -15.79
C GLY A 266 32.74 -12.39 -14.36
N ARG A 267 32.50 -13.70 -14.23
CA ARG A 267 32.23 -14.34 -12.95
C ARG A 267 32.75 -15.78 -12.90
N ASP A 268 33.55 -16.09 -11.90
CA ASP A 268 33.86 -17.44 -11.43
C ASP A 268 33.67 -17.47 -9.90
N ILE A 269 32.40 -17.44 -9.46
CA ILE A 269 32.04 -17.36 -8.05
C ILE A 269 31.83 -18.77 -7.49
N LYS A 270 32.51 -19.06 -6.37
CA LYS A 270 32.42 -20.32 -5.63
C LYS A 270 31.93 -20.05 -4.22
N THR A 271 30.87 -20.75 -3.84
CA THR A 271 30.25 -20.70 -2.50
C THR A 271 30.34 -22.08 -1.86
N GLN A 272 30.80 -22.16 -0.61
CA GLN A 272 30.88 -23.41 0.13
C GLN A 272 30.54 -23.22 1.62
N ASN A 273 30.08 -24.29 2.26
CA ASN A 273 29.97 -24.38 3.71
C ASN A 273 31.02 -25.35 4.22
N GLU A 274 31.91 -24.86 5.07
CA GLU A 274 32.92 -25.65 5.79
C GLU A 274 32.78 -25.38 7.28
N ASP A 275 32.58 -26.42 8.09
CA ASP A 275 32.49 -26.34 9.56
C ASP A 275 31.55 -25.23 10.07
N ASP A 276 30.31 -25.19 9.53
CA ASP A 276 29.27 -24.18 9.80
C ASP A 276 29.64 -22.72 9.42
N SER A 277 30.78 -22.53 8.74
CA SER A 277 31.22 -21.25 8.20
C SER A 277 30.94 -21.14 6.70
N PHE A 278 30.31 -20.03 6.31
CA PHE A 278 30.12 -19.68 4.92
C PHE A 278 31.41 -19.12 4.33
N LYS A 279 31.83 -19.66 3.19
CA LYS A 279 33.00 -19.18 2.45
C LYS A 279 32.63 -18.85 1.02
N VAL A 280 33.13 -17.71 0.57
CA VAL A 280 33.02 -17.25 -0.81
C VAL A 280 34.38 -16.89 -1.36
N SER A 281 34.65 -17.33 -2.58
CA SER A 281 35.87 -17.03 -3.32
C SER A 281 35.59 -16.93 -4.82
N GLY A 282 36.57 -16.43 -5.57
CA GLY A 282 36.45 -16.35 -7.01
C GLY A 282 36.93 -15.04 -7.61
N GLU A 283 36.63 -14.88 -8.89
CA GLU A 283 36.82 -13.65 -9.64
C GLU A 283 35.47 -13.10 -10.07
N PHE A 284 35.23 -11.82 -9.80
CA PHE A 284 34.02 -11.13 -10.19
C PHE A 284 34.30 -9.66 -10.48
N GLY A 285 33.79 -9.17 -11.59
CA GLY A 285 33.95 -7.78 -11.99
C GLY A 285 33.08 -7.39 -13.18
N TYR A 286 33.06 -6.08 -13.44
CA TYR A 286 32.40 -5.47 -14.58
C TYR A 286 33.43 -4.82 -15.49
N GLY A 287 33.23 -4.95 -16.79
CA GLY A 287 34.13 -4.48 -17.82
C GLY A 287 34.32 -5.53 -18.91
N THR A 288 34.70 -5.05 -20.09
CA THR A 288 35.01 -5.89 -21.25
C THR A 288 36.21 -6.79 -20.98
N ASP A 289 37.17 -6.36 -20.15
CA ASP A 289 38.34 -7.16 -19.74
C ASP A 289 37.96 -8.47 -19.02
N TYR A 290 36.75 -8.56 -18.47
CA TYR A 290 36.24 -9.76 -17.79
C TYR A 290 35.46 -10.70 -18.73
N SER A 291 35.32 -10.35 -20.01
CA SER A 291 34.52 -11.07 -20.99
C SER A 291 35.28 -11.26 -22.30
N ASN A 292 35.10 -12.42 -22.94
CA ASN A 292 35.66 -12.69 -24.28
C ASN A 292 34.69 -12.29 -25.41
N LYS A 293 33.57 -11.63 -25.10
CA LYS A 293 32.54 -11.22 -26.07
C LYS A 293 32.73 -9.76 -26.46
N GLU A 294 32.53 -9.47 -27.74
CA GLU A 294 32.51 -8.10 -28.25
C GLU A 294 31.16 -7.43 -27.98
N ILE A 295 31.21 -6.11 -27.75
CA ILE A 295 30.02 -5.28 -27.60
C ILE A 295 29.47 -4.93 -28.98
N ALA A 296 28.22 -5.29 -29.24
CA ALA A 296 27.54 -4.96 -30.49
C ALA A 296 26.93 -3.56 -30.40
N LYS A 297 27.30 -2.65 -31.32
CA LYS A 297 26.76 -1.29 -31.46
C LYS A 297 26.09 -1.07 -32.83
N LYS A 298 25.16 -1.95 -33.19
CA LYS A 298 24.45 -1.92 -34.47
C LYS A 298 23.17 -1.11 -34.37
N SER A 299 22.25 -1.55 -33.52
CA SER A 299 20.96 -0.92 -33.23
C SER A 299 21.03 0.08 -32.06
N ILE A 300 22.07 0.01 -31.23
CA ILE A 300 22.32 0.90 -30.09
C ILE A 300 23.64 1.66 -30.30
N THR A 301 23.68 2.98 -30.03
CA THR A 301 24.88 3.81 -30.31
C THR A 301 25.77 4.08 -29.09
N GLU A 302 25.16 4.36 -27.94
CA GLU A 302 25.87 4.63 -26.68
C GLU A 302 25.27 3.69 -25.64
N ILE A 303 26.11 2.96 -24.91
CA ILE A 303 25.64 2.09 -23.82
C ILE A 303 26.39 2.52 -22.59
N LYS A 304 25.66 3.12 -21.67
CA LYS A 304 26.18 3.63 -20.40
C LYS A 304 25.74 2.72 -19.28
N MET A 305 26.59 2.57 -18.27
CA MET A 305 26.25 1.78 -17.09
C MET A 305 26.79 2.37 -15.79
N SER A 306 26.20 1.91 -14.70
CA SER A 306 26.63 2.17 -13.33
C SER A 306 26.40 0.93 -12.47
N VAL A 307 27.29 0.70 -11.50
CA VAL A 307 27.31 -0.49 -10.65
C VAL A 307 27.21 -0.10 -9.19
N ARG A 308 26.49 -0.89 -8.39
CA ARG A 308 26.61 -0.88 -6.94
C ARG A 308 26.62 -2.29 -6.38
N THR A 309 27.06 -2.41 -5.14
CA THR A 309 26.95 -3.61 -4.32
C THR A 309 26.16 -3.31 -3.05
N LEU A 310 25.45 -4.30 -2.54
CA LEU A 310 24.79 -4.26 -1.23
C LEU A 310 25.19 -5.50 -0.45
N GLY A 311 25.39 -5.33 0.86
CA GLY A 311 26.10 -6.30 1.70
C GLY A 311 27.59 -6.41 1.33
N GLY A 312 28.37 -7.09 2.14
CA GLY A 312 29.82 -7.13 2.04
C GLY A 312 30.47 -5.81 2.48
N ASP A 313 31.74 -5.65 2.14
CA ASP A 313 32.50 -4.42 2.37
C ASP A 313 31.91 -3.28 1.51
N PRO A 314 31.54 -2.13 2.11
CA PRO A 314 30.81 -1.04 1.46
C PRO A 314 31.59 -0.24 0.40
N THR A 315 32.66 -0.78 -0.20
CA THR A 315 33.48 -0.05 -1.19
C THR A 315 32.69 0.49 -2.38
N THR A 316 31.52 -0.09 -2.69
CA THR A 316 30.62 0.34 -3.78
C THR A 316 29.13 0.33 -3.34
N SER A 317 28.83 0.77 -2.11
CA SER A 317 27.45 0.76 -1.59
C SER A 317 26.50 1.73 -2.32
N ALA A 318 27.04 2.81 -2.89
CA ALA A 318 26.35 3.69 -3.81
C ALA A 318 26.69 3.33 -5.27
N PHE A 319 25.81 3.73 -6.19
CA PHE A 319 26.07 3.61 -7.62
C PHE A 319 27.35 4.34 -8.01
N SER A 320 28.19 3.66 -8.79
CA SER A 320 29.40 4.24 -9.38
C SER A 320 29.04 5.40 -10.32
N SER A 321 30.02 6.24 -10.65
CA SER A 321 29.87 7.19 -11.75
C SER A 321 29.43 6.47 -13.02
N VAL A 322 28.46 7.04 -13.74
CA VAL A 322 28.02 6.53 -15.04
C VAL A 322 29.16 6.65 -16.05
N LYS A 323 29.44 5.56 -16.77
CA LYS A 323 30.47 5.48 -17.82
C LYS A 323 29.95 4.74 -19.03
N GLU A 324 30.57 4.94 -20.20
CA GLU A 324 30.40 4.02 -21.33
C GLU A 324 30.83 2.62 -20.92
N ILE A 325 30.15 1.62 -21.49
CA ILE A 325 30.35 0.21 -21.18
C ILE A 325 31.77 -0.27 -21.53
N GLU A 326 32.43 0.36 -22.50
CA GLU A 326 33.84 0.08 -22.83
C GLU A 326 34.84 0.69 -21.86
N ASP A 327 34.47 1.74 -21.13
CA ASP A 327 35.36 2.49 -20.23
C ASP A 327 35.28 1.99 -18.78
N ILE A 328 34.49 0.95 -18.54
CA ILE A 328 34.28 0.39 -17.20
C ILE A 328 35.26 -0.77 -16.93
N ASN A 329 35.93 -0.70 -15.78
CA ASN A 329 36.71 -1.80 -15.23
C ASN A 329 36.59 -1.72 -13.70
N ILE A 330 35.67 -2.52 -13.14
CA ILE A 330 35.38 -2.59 -11.71
C ILE A 330 35.69 -3.99 -11.23
N ASN A 331 36.69 -4.11 -10.36
CA ASN A 331 37.04 -5.35 -9.68
C ASN A 331 36.22 -5.47 -8.39
N LEU A 332 35.46 -6.55 -8.24
CA LEU A 332 34.62 -6.84 -7.07
C LEU A 332 35.11 -8.06 -6.27
N ASN A 333 36.34 -8.51 -6.46
CA ASN A 333 36.90 -9.64 -5.69
C ASN A 333 36.96 -9.35 -4.19
N GLY A 334 37.32 -8.11 -3.81
CA GLY A 334 37.35 -7.67 -2.41
C GLY A 334 35.96 -7.71 -1.77
N TRP A 335 34.97 -7.14 -2.47
CA TRP A 335 33.57 -7.24 -2.07
C TRP A 335 33.10 -8.70 -1.96
N LEU A 336 33.38 -9.52 -2.99
CA LEU A 336 32.97 -10.92 -3.03
C LEU A 336 33.51 -11.69 -1.82
N THR A 337 34.82 -11.62 -1.57
CA THR A 337 35.47 -12.34 -0.45
C THR A 337 34.97 -11.87 0.92
N SER A 338 34.62 -10.58 1.06
CA SER A 338 34.07 -10.03 2.29
C SER A 338 32.72 -10.65 2.70
N LEU A 339 31.96 -11.21 1.74
CA LEU A 339 30.69 -11.91 2.03
C LEU A 339 30.88 -13.18 2.87
N SER A 340 32.11 -13.65 3.07
CA SER A 340 32.36 -14.72 4.05
C SER A 340 32.06 -14.28 5.49
N ASP A 341 31.97 -12.97 5.78
CA ASP A 341 31.49 -12.46 7.06
C ASP A 341 29.97 -12.21 7.01
N ARG A 342 29.20 -13.06 7.70
CA ARG A 342 27.74 -12.96 7.83
C ARG A 342 27.25 -11.63 8.41
N LYS A 343 28.08 -10.92 9.18
CA LYS A 343 27.74 -9.61 9.74
C LYS A 343 27.63 -8.53 8.68
N LEU A 344 28.23 -8.76 7.50
CA LEU A 344 28.18 -7.86 6.37
C LEU A 344 27.02 -8.20 5.41
N HIS A 345 26.21 -9.21 5.69
CA HIS A 345 25.12 -9.57 4.78
C HIS A 345 24.00 -8.52 4.78
N THR A 346 23.21 -8.54 3.71
CA THR A 346 21.97 -7.79 3.56
C THR A 346 20.87 -8.71 3.04
N ILE A 347 19.65 -8.18 2.87
CA ILE A 347 18.55 -8.84 2.18
C ILE A 347 18.85 -8.87 0.67
N VAL A 348 18.96 -10.07 0.10
CA VAL A 348 19.30 -10.27 -1.32
C VAL A 348 18.07 -10.44 -2.19
N LYS A 349 17.11 -11.26 -1.71
CA LYS A 349 15.82 -11.50 -2.37
C LYS A 349 14.81 -12.01 -1.37
N PHE A 350 13.54 -11.68 -1.59
CA PHE A 350 12.44 -12.29 -0.86
C PHE A 350 12.15 -13.70 -1.42
N THR A 351 11.65 -14.59 -0.57
CA THR A 351 11.19 -15.92 -1.01
C THR A 351 9.84 -15.81 -1.72
N GLU A 352 9.36 -16.91 -2.31
CA GLU A 352 7.93 -17.06 -2.56
C GLU A 352 7.17 -16.86 -1.24
N ASP A 353 6.12 -16.04 -1.28
CA ASP A 353 5.36 -15.52 -0.14
C ASP A 353 6.23 -14.79 0.91
N GLY A 354 7.39 -14.28 0.49
CA GLY A 354 8.35 -13.61 1.37
C GLY A 354 7.88 -12.24 1.86
N LEU A 355 6.86 -11.68 1.21
CA LEU A 355 6.21 -10.44 1.58
C LEU A 355 4.70 -10.64 1.65
N LEU A 356 4.13 -10.33 2.81
CA LEU A 356 2.70 -10.39 3.07
C LEU A 356 2.12 -8.98 2.99
N PRO A 357 1.00 -8.75 2.30
CA PRO A 357 0.34 -7.45 2.32
C PRO A 357 0.03 -7.01 3.75
N ILE A 358 0.32 -5.75 4.10
CA ILE A 358 0.03 -5.23 5.45
C ILE A 358 -1.47 -5.32 5.79
N THR A 359 -2.32 -5.36 4.76
CA THR A 359 -3.78 -5.49 4.87
C THR A 359 -4.25 -6.84 5.40
N GLU A 360 -3.40 -7.87 5.46
CA GLU A 360 -3.67 -9.12 6.17
C GLU A 360 -3.57 -8.96 7.70
N PHE A 361 -2.93 -7.87 8.14
CA PHE A 361 -2.70 -7.52 9.53
C PHE A 361 -3.57 -6.37 10.03
N ILE A 362 -4.61 -6.02 9.28
CA ILE A 362 -5.55 -4.96 9.61
C ILE A 362 -6.94 -5.57 9.73
N LEU A 363 -7.45 -5.63 10.96
CA LEU A 363 -8.76 -6.21 11.26
C LEU A 363 -9.90 -5.31 10.78
N GLU A 364 -9.68 -3.99 10.83
CA GLU A 364 -10.71 -2.98 10.60
C GLU A 364 -10.92 -2.76 9.11
N LYS A 365 -12.14 -3.03 8.64
CA LYS A 365 -12.48 -2.97 7.23
C LYS A 365 -12.20 -1.59 6.62
N ASN A 366 -12.46 -0.51 7.35
CA ASN A 366 -12.25 0.84 6.85
C ASN A 366 -10.77 1.18 6.64
N ILE A 367 -9.90 0.78 7.56
CA ILE A 367 -8.45 0.97 7.40
C ILE A 367 -7.93 0.03 6.31
N ARG A 368 -8.35 -1.23 6.31
CA ARG A 368 -7.93 -2.23 5.33
C ARG A 368 -8.24 -1.80 3.89
N GLU A 369 -9.47 -1.36 3.63
CA GLU A 369 -9.88 -0.89 2.29
C GLU A 369 -9.15 0.40 1.87
N ALA A 370 -8.88 1.32 2.80
CA ALA A 370 -8.06 2.50 2.51
C ALA A 370 -6.62 2.13 2.10
N PHE A 371 -6.00 1.18 2.82
CA PHE A 371 -4.69 0.65 2.46
C PHE A 371 -4.71 -0.09 1.12
N LEU A 372 -5.74 -0.92 0.84
CA LEU A 372 -5.89 -1.59 -0.45
C LEU A 372 -5.99 -0.57 -1.60
N ASN A 373 -6.72 0.52 -1.41
CA ASN A 373 -6.80 1.60 -2.39
C ASN A 373 -5.42 2.23 -2.60
N LEU A 374 -4.73 2.64 -1.53
CA LEU A 374 -3.38 3.21 -1.60
C LEU A 374 -2.38 2.30 -2.33
N MET A 375 -2.44 0.99 -2.07
CA MET A 375 -1.59 0.01 -2.74
C MET A 375 -1.90 -0.09 -4.24
N ASN A 376 -3.17 0.09 -4.64
CA ASN A 376 -3.60 -0.06 -6.03
C ASN A 376 -3.45 1.22 -6.88
N SER A 377 -3.65 2.40 -6.29
CA SER A 377 -3.60 3.69 -7.00
C SER A 377 -2.37 4.54 -6.70
N GLY A 378 -1.60 4.23 -5.65
CA GLY A 378 -0.45 5.04 -5.20
C GLY A 378 -0.83 6.38 -4.55
N SER A 379 -2.12 6.71 -4.51
CA SER A 379 -2.67 7.91 -3.88
C SER A 379 -4.09 7.62 -3.36
N SER A 380 -4.51 8.36 -2.34
CA SER A 380 -5.90 8.34 -1.86
C SER A 380 -6.49 9.73 -1.88
N ASP A 381 -7.80 9.82 -2.06
CA ASP A 381 -8.58 11.04 -1.81
C ASP A 381 -8.88 11.24 -0.31
N GLU A 382 -8.37 10.36 0.55
CA GLU A 382 -8.47 10.48 2.00
C GLU A 382 -7.72 11.73 2.52
N PRO A 383 -8.12 12.28 3.68
CA PRO A 383 -7.44 13.43 4.24
C PRO A 383 -6.00 13.09 4.64
N LYS A 384 -5.12 14.06 4.36
CA LYS A 384 -3.68 13.99 4.69
C LYS A 384 -3.38 14.11 6.18
N ARG A 385 -4.38 14.50 6.98
CA ARG A 385 -4.27 14.81 8.40
C ARG A 385 -5.53 14.38 9.13
N ILE A 386 -5.36 14.04 10.41
CA ILE A 386 -6.48 13.75 11.30
C ILE A 386 -7.36 15.00 11.42
N GLN A 387 -8.67 14.79 11.37
CA GLN A 387 -9.67 15.84 11.44
C GLN A 387 -10.63 15.63 12.62
N GLU A 388 -11.37 16.67 12.98
CA GLU A 388 -12.40 16.56 14.00
C GLU A 388 -13.51 15.62 13.51
N PRO A 389 -13.84 14.54 14.25
CA PRO A 389 -14.96 13.70 13.88
C PRO A 389 -16.26 14.48 13.98
N LEU A 390 -17.15 14.30 13.00
CA LEU A 390 -18.42 15.03 12.95
C LEU A 390 -19.53 14.20 12.31
N PHE A 391 -20.76 14.56 12.65
CA PHE A 391 -21.90 14.16 11.85
C PHE A 391 -22.14 15.12 10.71
N VAL A 392 -22.60 14.53 9.61
CA VAL A 392 -22.87 15.22 8.38
C VAL A 392 -24.26 14.85 7.90
N ILE A 393 -25.06 15.85 7.52
CA ILE A 393 -26.36 15.67 6.86
C ILE A 393 -26.27 16.18 5.42
N GLN A 394 -26.73 15.35 4.49
CA GLN A 394 -26.75 15.59 3.05
C GLN A 394 -28.16 15.40 2.52
N ILE A 395 -28.60 16.31 1.65
CA ILE A 395 -29.80 16.13 0.82
C ILE A 395 -29.32 16.01 -0.61
N ILE A 396 -29.45 14.81 -1.18
CA ILE A 396 -28.92 14.47 -2.50
C ILE A 396 -30.09 14.29 -3.46
N PRO A 397 -30.23 15.13 -4.50
CA PRO A 397 -31.24 14.94 -5.53
C PRO A 397 -31.04 13.60 -6.26
N ILE A 398 -32.12 12.87 -6.51
CA ILE A 398 -32.09 11.62 -7.26
C ILE A 398 -32.46 11.94 -8.72
N HIS A 399 -31.44 12.06 -9.56
CA HIS A 399 -31.59 12.32 -10.99
C HIS A 399 -32.31 11.16 -11.70
N GLY A 400 -33.17 11.49 -12.68
CA GLY A 400 -33.92 10.51 -13.46
C GLY A 400 -35.27 10.08 -12.84
N THR A 401 -35.66 10.66 -11.71
CA THR A 401 -36.99 10.45 -11.11
C THR A 401 -38.01 11.46 -11.64
N LEU A 402 -39.25 11.03 -11.89
CA LEU A 402 -40.34 11.92 -12.32
C LEU A 402 -40.75 12.94 -11.25
N PHE A 403 -40.38 12.69 -9.98
CA PHE A 403 -40.91 13.41 -8.82
C PHE A 403 -39.89 14.31 -8.12
N GLN A 404 -38.67 14.49 -8.66
CA GLN A 404 -37.60 15.26 -8.00
C GLN A 404 -37.25 14.71 -6.61
N GLU A 405 -37.26 13.38 -6.47
CA GLU A 405 -37.01 12.73 -5.19
C GLU A 405 -35.64 13.12 -4.62
N CYS A 406 -35.57 13.23 -3.31
CA CYS A 406 -34.37 13.61 -2.60
C CYS A 406 -34.02 12.56 -1.56
N ARG A 407 -32.75 12.18 -1.52
CA ARG A 407 -32.18 11.30 -0.49
C ARG A 407 -31.64 12.15 0.65
N LEU A 408 -32.25 12.05 1.83
CA LEU A 408 -31.66 12.53 3.06
C LEU A 408 -30.72 11.45 3.59
N GLN A 409 -29.44 11.78 3.67
CA GLN A 409 -28.40 10.91 4.17
C GLN A 409 -27.73 11.57 5.37
N SER A 410 -27.59 10.85 6.47
CA SER A 410 -26.69 11.25 7.54
C SER A 410 -25.50 10.31 7.61
N SER A 411 -24.35 10.85 7.99
CA SER A 411 -23.10 10.11 8.06
C SER A 411 -22.26 10.54 9.24
N LEU A 412 -21.53 9.59 9.83
CA LEU A 412 -20.41 9.87 10.72
C LEU A 412 -19.15 9.98 9.87
N ILE A 413 -18.47 11.11 9.96
CA ILE A 413 -17.14 11.29 9.41
C ILE A 413 -16.15 11.04 10.53
N THR A 414 -15.23 10.09 10.31
CA THR A 414 -14.23 9.73 11.31
C THR A 414 -13.09 10.74 11.38
N ARG A 415 -12.29 10.61 12.45
CA ARG A 415 -11.01 11.31 12.61
C ARG A 415 -10.06 11.08 11.43
N SER A 416 -10.17 9.93 10.76
CA SER A 416 -9.30 9.54 9.64
C SER A 416 -9.88 9.85 8.26
N GLY A 417 -11.08 10.43 8.16
CA GLY A 417 -11.70 10.78 6.88
C GLY A 417 -12.83 9.88 6.41
N HIS A 418 -12.83 8.63 6.86
CA HIS A 418 -13.81 7.64 6.43
C HIS A 418 -15.25 8.06 6.75
N GLN A 419 -16.14 7.84 5.79
CA GLN A 419 -17.56 8.14 5.91
C GLN A 419 -18.37 6.87 6.22
N PHE A 420 -19.02 6.85 7.38
CA PHE A 420 -20.03 5.85 7.71
C PHE A 420 -21.43 6.42 7.48
N ILE A 421 -22.14 5.92 6.48
CA ILE A 421 -23.55 6.24 6.26
C ILE A 421 -24.35 5.57 7.37
N ILE A 422 -25.02 6.36 8.21
CA ILE A 422 -25.72 5.87 9.40
C ILE A 422 -27.25 5.83 9.25
N SER A 423 -27.79 6.66 8.37
CA SER A 423 -29.21 6.68 8.01
C SER A 423 -29.37 7.20 6.59
N GLN A 424 -30.32 6.63 5.87
CA GLN A 424 -30.64 7.02 4.51
C GLN A 424 -32.16 6.86 4.29
N LYS A 425 -32.83 7.94 3.92
CA LYS A 425 -34.27 7.95 3.61
C LYS A 425 -34.54 8.73 2.34
N ILE A 426 -35.50 8.25 1.55
CA ILE A 426 -35.95 8.91 0.32
C ILE A 426 -37.21 9.70 0.66
N TYR A 427 -37.25 10.93 0.17
CA TYR A 427 -38.36 11.86 0.30
C TYR A 427 -38.81 12.31 -1.08
N ALA A 428 -40.08 12.72 -1.17
CA ALA A 428 -40.70 13.08 -2.43
C ALA A 428 -40.02 14.29 -3.08
N ASN A 429 -39.49 15.24 -2.29
CA ASN A 429 -38.85 16.44 -2.79
C ASN A 429 -37.87 17.05 -1.76
N PHE A 430 -37.17 18.10 -2.17
CA PHE A 430 -36.17 18.80 -1.35
C PHE A 430 -36.76 19.43 -0.09
N GLU A 431 -37.92 20.09 -0.19
CA GLU A 431 -38.57 20.76 0.95
C GLU A 431 -38.93 19.74 2.05
N GLN A 432 -39.45 18.58 1.64
CA GLN A 432 -39.74 17.49 2.56
C GLN A 432 -38.45 16.96 3.20
N ALA A 433 -37.40 16.68 2.41
CA ALA A 433 -36.12 16.25 2.95
C ALA A 433 -35.51 17.28 3.93
N GLN A 434 -35.64 18.56 3.62
CA GLN A 434 -35.18 19.66 4.46
C GLN A 434 -35.96 19.72 5.79
N PHE A 435 -37.29 19.57 5.75
CA PHE A 435 -38.11 19.48 6.96
C PHE A 435 -37.65 18.34 7.87
N TYR A 436 -37.43 17.14 7.32
CA TYR A 436 -36.99 15.97 8.10
C TYR A 436 -35.53 16.04 8.54
N SER A 437 -34.70 16.88 7.93
CA SER A 437 -33.30 17.06 8.35
C SER A 437 -33.17 17.60 9.78
N GLN A 438 -34.14 18.39 10.26
CA GLN A 438 -34.15 18.90 11.65
C GLN A 438 -34.37 17.77 12.66
N GLY A 439 -35.31 16.87 12.39
CA GLY A 439 -35.54 15.68 13.21
C GLY A 439 -34.31 14.77 13.24
N GLU A 440 -33.64 14.62 12.10
CA GLU A 440 -32.39 13.87 12.02
C GLU A 440 -31.27 14.53 12.83
N MET A 441 -31.11 15.85 12.76
CA MET A 441 -30.14 16.58 13.59
C MET A 441 -30.38 16.35 15.09
N ILE A 442 -31.64 16.37 15.55
CA ILE A 442 -32.00 16.08 16.94
C ILE A 442 -31.65 14.63 17.29
N ARG A 443 -31.96 13.67 16.40
CA ARG A 443 -31.59 12.26 16.60
C ARG A 443 -30.07 12.12 16.78
N LEU A 444 -29.27 12.65 15.85
CA LEU A 444 -27.80 12.57 15.89
C LEU A 444 -27.21 13.24 17.13
N SER A 445 -27.80 14.37 17.55
CA SER A 445 -27.42 15.09 18.76
C SER A 445 -27.55 14.27 20.04
N ASN A 446 -28.43 13.27 20.05
CA ASN A 446 -28.63 12.36 21.17
C ASN A 446 -27.74 11.12 21.10
N ILE A 447 -27.06 10.88 19.97
CA ILE A 447 -26.17 9.73 19.78
C ILE A 447 -24.76 10.06 20.29
N LEU A 448 -24.17 11.17 19.81
CA LEU A 448 -22.84 11.62 20.24
C LEU A 448 -22.81 13.15 20.39
N PRO A 449 -22.03 13.68 21.35
CA PRO A 449 -21.92 15.11 21.59
C PRO A 449 -20.92 15.81 20.63
N ILE A 450 -20.82 15.34 19.38
CA ILE A 450 -19.92 15.87 18.35
C ILE A 450 -20.63 16.87 17.43
N LYS A 451 -19.83 17.61 16.65
CA LYS A 451 -20.30 18.63 15.71
C LYS A 451 -21.23 18.03 14.64
N ILE A 452 -22.23 18.80 14.20
CA ILE A 452 -23.15 18.42 13.12
C ILE A 452 -23.12 19.51 12.03
N LYS A 453 -22.86 19.12 10.78
CA LYS A 453 -22.85 20.05 9.62
C LYS A 453 -23.78 19.60 8.49
N VAL A 454 -24.19 20.56 7.67
CA VAL A 454 -24.69 20.26 6.32
C VAL A 454 -23.51 20.18 5.36
N TYR A 455 -23.43 19.09 4.62
CA TYR A 455 -22.40 18.90 3.61
C TYR A 455 -22.85 19.38 2.24
N ASP A 456 -21.87 19.72 1.42
CA ASP A 456 -22.06 19.93 0.00
C ASP A 456 -22.26 18.58 -0.73
N PRO A 457 -23.42 18.35 -1.40
CA PRO A 457 -23.66 17.13 -2.16
C PRO A 457 -22.63 16.88 -3.28
N HIS A 458 -21.84 17.88 -3.68
CA HIS A 458 -20.78 17.73 -4.69
C HIS A 458 -19.42 17.23 -4.15
N HIS A 459 -19.24 17.10 -2.84
CA HIS A 459 -17.93 16.80 -2.22
C HIS A 459 -17.86 15.42 -1.53
N THR A 460 -18.57 14.41 -2.01
CA THR A 460 -18.61 13.09 -1.34
C THR A 460 -17.22 12.44 -1.21
N PRO A 461 -16.78 12.06 0.00
CA PRO A 461 -15.62 11.19 0.21
C PRO A 461 -15.65 9.94 -0.67
N SER A 462 -14.46 9.49 -1.10
CA SER A 462 -14.27 8.38 -2.03
C SER A 462 -14.60 7.01 -1.41
N LEU A 463 -14.31 6.82 -0.11
CA LEU A 463 -14.65 5.60 0.63
C LEU A 463 -15.87 5.82 1.55
N GLN A 464 -16.93 5.07 1.25
CA GLN A 464 -18.19 5.11 2.00
C GLN A 464 -18.57 3.71 2.49
N TYR A 465 -18.84 3.62 3.79
CA TYR A 465 -19.25 2.41 4.45
C TYR A 465 -20.69 2.54 4.90
N ARG A 466 -21.55 1.61 4.50
CA ARG A 466 -22.96 1.66 4.87
C ARG A 466 -23.20 0.93 6.19
N LEU A 467 -23.62 1.70 7.20
CA LEU A 467 -24.14 1.22 8.48
C LEU A 467 -25.64 1.52 8.55
N LEU A 468 -26.47 0.51 8.24
CA LEU A 468 -27.91 0.71 8.30
C LEU A 468 -28.36 0.88 9.76
N ASN A 469 -28.86 2.06 10.10
CA ASN A 469 -29.38 2.45 11.42
C ASN A 469 -28.33 2.38 12.54
N PHE A 470 -27.36 3.29 12.54
CA PHE A 470 -26.49 3.48 13.70
C PHE A 470 -27.27 4.11 14.85
N ASP A 471 -27.37 3.35 15.93
CA ASP A 471 -27.84 3.77 17.24
C ASP A 471 -26.83 3.25 18.26
N LEU A 472 -26.23 4.15 19.05
CA LEU A 472 -25.21 3.78 20.04
C LEU A 472 -25.79 2.83 21.11
N THR A 473 -27.10 2.83 21.32
CA THR A 473 -27.78 1.88 22.23
C THR A 473 -27.75 0.43 21.74
N ASP A 474 -27.65 0.20 20.42
CA ASP A 474 -27.43 -1.14 19.86
C ASP A 474 -26.00 -1.64 20.15
N TYR A 475 -25.08 -0.76 20.56
CA TYR A 475 -23.69 -1.04 20.93
C TYR A 475 -23.49 -0.90 22.44
N ASN A 476 -24.14 -1.79 23.20
CA ASN A 476 -24.17 -1.76 24.66
C ASN A 476 -23.21 -2.76 25.34
N ARG A 477 -22.31 -3.38 24.57
CA ARG A 477 -21.29 -4.29 25.10
C ARG A 477 -19.90 -3.84 24.71
N CYS A 478 -18.98 -3.99 25.66
CA CYS A 478 -17.56 -3.76 25.44
C CYS A 478 -16.77 -5.03 25.76
N TYR A 479 -15.80 -5.37 24.92
CA TYR A 479 -14.72 -6.28 25.26
C TYR A 479 -13.43 -5.49 25.25
N GLN A 480 -12.60 -5.62 26.29
CA GLN A 480 -11.29 -4.98 26.34
C GLN A 480 -10.21 -6.05 26.26
N ASP A 481 -9.39 -5.98 25.21
CA ASP A 481 -8.23 -6.84 25.08
C ASP A 481 -7.07 -6.27 25.90
N ASN A 482 -6.65 -7.01 26.92
CA ASN A 482 -5.58 -6.59 27.81
C ASN A 482 -4.20 -6.66 27.15
N GLU A 483 -4.02 -7.47 26.10
CA GLU A 483 -2.73 -7.58 25.41
C GLU A 483 -2.49 -6.43 24.45
N SER A 484 -3.47 -6.09 23.61
CA SER A 484 -3.37 -4.96 22.67
C SER A 484 -3.74 -3.60 23.29
N GLY A 485 -4.50 -3.59 24.38
CA GLY A 485 -5.12 -2.39 24.94
C GLY A 485 -6.34 -1.89 24.14
N ILE A 486 -6.73 -2.59 23.07
CA ILE A 486 -7.84 -2.20 22.21
C ILE A 486 -9.16 -2.57 22.88
N SER A 487 -10.10 -1.62 22.87
CA SER A 487 -11.47 -1.84 23.28
C SER A 487 -12.38 -2.04 22.06
N TYR A 488 -13.28 -3.01 22.16
CA TYR A 488 -14.23 -3.39 21.12
C TYR A 488 -15.64 -3.05 21.59
N LEU A 489 -16.25 -2.03 21.00
CA LEU A 489 -17.63 -1.64 21.22
C LEU A 489 -18.53 -2.33 20.19
N TYR A 490 -19.34 -3.31 20.58
CA TYR A 490 -19.99 -4.20 19.62
C TYR A 490 -21.49 -4.40 19.83
N SER A 491 -22.16 -4.79 18.75
CA SER A 491 -23.58 -5.13 18.73
C SER A 491 -23.80 -6.58 18.34
N GLU A 492 -24.48 -7.36 19.19
CA GLU A 492 -24.84 -8.74 18.84
C GLU A 492 -25.88 -8.84 17.73
N LYS A 493 -26.68 -7.78 17.56
CA LYS A 493 -27.75 -7.68 16.58
C LYS A 493 -27.21 -7.43 15.17
N THR A 494 -26.33 -6.44 15.02
CA THR A 494 -25.78 -6.09 13.70
C THR A 494 -24.54 -6.90 13.35
N LYS A 495 -23.90 -7.55 14.33
CA LYS A 495 -22.59 -8.20 14.18
C LYS A 495 -21.51 -7.23 13.68
N ILE A 496 -21.58 -5.99 14.17
CA ILE A 496 -20.57 -4.95 13.93
C ILE A 496 -19.88 -4.63 15.25
N ALA A 497 -18.58 -4.42 15.18
CA ALA A 497 -17.75 -3.96 16.29
C ALA A 497 -16.94 -2.74 15.87
N PHE A 498 -16.92 -1.73 16.72
CA PHE A 498 -16.02 -0.61 16.60
C PHE A 498 -14.80 -0.80 17.48
N THR A 499 -13.61 -0.58 16.94
CA THR A 499 -12.36 -0.67 17.66
C THR A 499 -11.93 0.72 18.15
N ILE A 500 -11.48 0.77 19.40
CA ILE A 500 -11.11 1.98 20.13
C ILE A 500 -9.73 1.72 20.74
N TYR A 501 -8.71 2.37 20.20
CA TYR A 501 -7.32 2.09 20.58
C TYR A 501 -6.95 2.59 21.98
N ASN A 502 -7.39 3.79 22.35
CA ASN A 502 -7.06 4.40 23.63
C ASN A 502 -8.09 5.45 24.06
N GLU A 503 -7.89 6.02 25.25
CA GLU A 503 -8.75 7.05 25.83
C GLU A 503 -8.89 8.28 24.92
N ARG A 504 -7.86 8.64 24.14
CA ARG A 504 -7.95 9.77 23.21
C ARG A 504 -9.02 9.56 22.14
N VAL A 505 -9.18 8.33 21.62
CA VAL A 505 -10.29 8.03 20.68
C VAL A 505 -11.63 8.23 21.38
N ILE A 506 -11.77 7.83 22.64
CA ILE A 506 -13.00 8.05 23.42
C ILE A 506 -13.31 9.55 23.52
N GLU A 507 -12.31 10.37 23.85
CA GLU A 507 -12.44 11.82 23.96
C GLU A 507 -12.81 12.49 22.64
N ASP A 508 -12.15 12.10 21.54
CA ASP A 508 -12.37 12.69 20.22
C ASP A 508 -13.86 12.55 19.81
N TYR A 509 -14.48 11.41 20.11
CA TYR A 509 -15.90 11.15 19.83
C TYR A 509 -16.86 11.53 20.95
N GLY A 510 -16.36 11.95 22.13
CA GLY A 510 -17.18 12.24 23.29
C GLY A 510 -17.95 11.01 23.81
N LEU A 511 -17.29 9.86 23.79
CA LEU A 511 -17.86 8.55 24.15
C LEU A 511 -17.83 8.27 25.65
N GLU A 512 -17.25 9.13 26.49
CA GLU A 512 -16.97 8.83 27.90
C GLU A 512 -18.22 8.40 28.68
N SER A 513 -19.32 9.14 28.55
CA SER A 513 -20.57 8.82 29.25
C SER A 513 -21.15 7.48 28.81
N HIS A 514 -21.05 7.17 27.51
CA HIS A 514 -21.50 5.87 26.98
C HIS A 514 -20.59 4.77 27.51
N PHE A 515 -19.28 4.91 27.35
CA PHE A 515 -18.29 3.91 27.72
C PHE A 515 -18.33 3.58 29.22
N ASN A 516 -18.50 4.58 30.08
CA ASN A 516 -18.66 4.40 31.52
C ASN A 516 -19.96 3.69 31.92
N SER A 517 -20.96 3.66 31.05
CA SER A 517 -22.22 2.95 31.27
C SER A 517 -22.19 1.48 30.80
N LEU A 518 -21.15 1.09 30.05
CA LEU A 518 -21.06 -0.25 29.46
C LEU A 518 -20.71 -1.32 30.48
N THR A 519 -21.27 -2.51 30.26
CA THR A 519 -20.74 -3.73 30.89
C THR A 519 -19.53 -4.20 30.11
N VAL A 520 -18.36 -4.20 30.74
CA VAL A 520 -17.12 -4.70 30.15
C VAL A 520 -17.04 -6.20 30.36
N ASN A 521 -17.02 -6.95 29.25
CA ASN A 521 -16.83 -8.39 29.24
C ASN A 521 -15.34 -8.73 29.29
N GLN A 522 -14.98 -9.73 30.10
CA GLN A 522 -13.61 -10.21 30.20
C GLN A 522 -13.17 -11.07 29.01
N GLN A 523 -14.12 -11.59 28.23
CA GLN A 523 -13.86 -12.42 27.07
C GLN A 523 -14.71 -11.95 25.88
N PRO A 524 -14.19 -12.06 24.65
CA PRO A 524 -14.95 -11.73 23.47
C PRO A 524 -16.04 -12.79 23.22
N PRO A 525 -17.08 -12.47 22.43
CA PRO A 525 -18.03 -13.47 21.94
C PRO A 525 -17.33 -14.67 21.27
N ALA A 526 -17.95 -15.85 21.34
CA ALA A 526 -17.46 -16.99 20.56
C ALA A 526 -17.40 -16.63 19.06
N ARG A 527 -16.32 -17.01 18.38
CA ARG A 527 -16.08 -16.70 16.95
C ARG A 527 -16.08 -15.20 16.61
N PHE A 528 -15.74 -14.31 17.55
CA PHE A 528 -15.83 -12.86 17.37
C PHE A 528 -15.17 -12.36 16.08
N HIS A 529 -13.91 -12.71 15.84
CA HIS A 529 -13.16 -12.30 14.64
C HIS A 529 -13.70 -12.88 13.33
N ARG A 530 -14.52 -13.94 13.38
CA ARG A 530 -15.14 -14.56 12.20
C ARG A 530 -16.52 -14.01 11.90
N ASP A 531 -17.30 -13.75 12.95
CA ASP A 531 -18.72 -13.47 12.83
C ASP A 531 -19.02 -11.97 12.82
N TYR A 532 -18.05 -11.12 13.19
CA TYR A 532 -18.22 -9.68 13.27
C TYR A 532 -17.42 -8.94 12.20
N THR A 533 -17.95 -7.82 11.74
CA THR A 533 -17.21 -6.84 10.92
C THR A 533 -16.68 -5.73 11.82
N PHE A 534 -15.39 -5.42 11.69
CA PHE A 534 -14.71 -4.44 12.52
C PHE A 534 -14.50 -3.12 11.78
N TYR A 535 -14.68 -2.02 12.48
CA TYR A 535 -14.39 -0.68 11.98
C TYR A 535 -13.64 0.13 13.05
N ALA A 536 -12.60 0.86 12.66
CA ALA A 536 -11.97 1.82 13.55
C ALA A 536 -12.84 3.08 13.66
N PHE A 537 -12.97 3.59 14.89
CA PHE A 537 -13.42 4.95 15.13
C PHE A 537 -12.35 5.95 14.70
#